data_AF-H8Z1Q7-F1
#
_entry.id   AF-H8Z1Q7-F1
#
_cell.length_a   1.000
_cell.length_b   1.000
_cell.length_c   1.000
_cell.angle_alpha   90.00
_cell.angle_beta   90.00
_cell.angle_gamma   90.00
#
_symmetry.space_group_name_H-M   'P 1'
#
loop_
_entity.id
_entity.type
_entity.pdbx_description
1 polymer ?
#
loop_
_entity_poly.entity_id
_entity_poly.type
_entity_poly.pdbx_seq_one_letter_code
_entity_poly.pdbx_strand_id
1 'polypeptide(L)'
;MAANQIRPYLLAYDIADRKRLVRVHRTVKGYGMPLQYSVFLVVGTSRTLDELLGELDDIINPKEDDIRVYPLPLQFDADQYGRQWLPGGIDIPANAGLTDALAAMVNAQNIRVGRT
;
A
#
# COMPACT_ATOMS: atom_id res chain seq x y z
N MET A 1 0.76 -20.76 -4.13
CA MET A 1 0.97 -19.45 -4.80
C MET A 1 2.48 -19.25 -4.92
N ALA A 2 3.00 -18.83 -6.07
CA ALA A 2 4.45 -18.67 -6.26
C ALA A 2 4.96 -17.53 -5.35
N ALA A 3 5.66 -17.89 -4.27
CA ALA A 3 6.06 -16.99 -3.19
C ALA A 3 6.96 -15.81 -3.62
N ASN A 4 7.41 -15.78 -4.88
CA ASN A 4 8.35 -14.80 -5.39
C ASN A 4 7.78 -13.89 -6.50
N GLN A 5 6.46 -13.87 -6.72
CA GLN A 5 5.85 -12.92 -7.65
C GLN A 5 5.54 -11.61 -6.96
N ILE A 6 6.12 -10.52 -7.47
CA ILE A 6 5.77 -9.16 -7.05
C ILE A 6 4.37 -8.85 -7.56
N ARG A 7 3.50 -8.45 -6.64
CA ARG A 7 2.11 -8.08 -6.91
C ARG A 7 1.72 -6.82 -6.13
N PRO A 8 0.82 -6.00 -6.69
CA PRO A 8 0.17 -4.95 -5.92
C PRO A 8 -0.89 -5.51 -4.96
N TYR A 9 -1.04 -4.82 -3.84
CA TYR A 9 -2.05 -5.08 -2.83
C TYR A 9 -2.66 -3.75 -2.40
N LEU A 10 -3.98 -3.73 -2.28
CA LEU A 10 -4.70 -2.64 -1.64
C LEU A 10 -4.84 -2.99 -0.16
N LEU A 11 -4.20 -2.21 0.71
CA LEU A 11 -4.33 -2.34 2.15
C LEU A 11 -5.24 -1.25 2.67
N ALA A 12 -6.29 -1.63 3.39
CA ALA A 12 -7.18 -0.71 4.10
C ALA A 12 -7.18 -1.07 5.59
N TYR A 13 -7.24 -0.06 6.44
CA TYR A 13 -7.38 -0.27 7.88
C TYR A 13 -8.51 0.58 8.47
N ASP A 14 -9.11 0.06 9.53
CA ASP A 14 -10.02 0.79 10.41
C ASP A 14 -9.53 0.60 11.85
N ILE A 15 -8.98 1.65 12.45
CA ILE A 15 -8.28 1.58 13.74
C ILE A 15 -8.97 2.52 14.73
N ALA A 16 -9.46 1.96 15.83
CA ALA A 16 -10.28 2.71 16.79
C ALA A 16 -9.46 3.65 17.69
N ASP A 17 -8.25 3.23 18.09
CA ASP A 17 -7.39 4.01 18.99
C ASP A 17 -6.37 4.88 18.24
N ARG A 18 -6.26 6.15 18.64
CA ARG A 18 -5.37 7.13 18.01
C ARG A 18 -3.88 6.78 18.13
N LYS A 19 -3.44 6.14 19.22
CA LYS A 19 -2.02 5.77 19.39
C LYS A 19 -1.67 4.58 18.50
N ARG A 20 -2.55 3.57 18.42
CA ARG A 20 -2.40 2.44 17.49
C ARG A 20 -2.44 2.92 16.04
N LEU A 21 -3.36 3.82 15.70
CA LEU A 21 -3.47 4.41 14.36
C LEU A 21 -2.17 5.09 13.89
N VAL A 22 -1.52 5.88 14.74
CA VAL A 22 -0.23 6.51 14.39
C VAL A 22 0.86 5.46 14.15
N ARG A 23 0.89 4.39 14.94
CA ARG A 23 1.84 3.29 14.77
C ARG A 23 1.57 2.53 13.47
N VAL A 24 0.34 2.11 13.23
CA VAL A 24 -0.11 1.43 11.99
C VAL A 24 0.24 2.27 10.77
N HIS A 25 -0.17 3.55 10.74
CA HIS A 25 0.10 4.43 9.61
C HIS A 25 1.60 4.55 9.31
N ARG A 26 2.44 4.68 10.35
CA ARG A 26 3.90 4.76 10.18
C ARG A 26 4.48 3.44 9.66
N THR A 27 4.02 2.31 10.16
CA THR A 27 4.44 0.98 9.70
C THR A 27 4.08 0.78 8.23
N VAL A 28 2.80 0.95 7.85
CA VAL A 28 2.35 0.75 6.45
C VAL A 28 3.05 1.70 5.48
N LYS A 29 3.33 2.95 5.89
CA LYS A 29 4.08 3.92 5.07
C LYS A 29 5.52 3.50 4.77
N GLY A 30 6.10 2.60 5.55
CA GLY A 30 7.40 1.98 5.25
C GLY A 30 7.35 0.98 4.09
N TYR A 31 6.18 0.39 3.84
CA TYR A 31 5.96 -0.69 2.88
C TYR A 31 5.23 -0.24 1.60
N GLY A 32 4.44 0.84 1.67
CA GLY A 32 3.58 1.26 0.57
C GLY A 32 3.31 2.76 0.50
N MET A 33 2.62 3.15 -0.56
CA MET A 33 2.22 4.54 -0.82
C MET A 33 0.80 4.78 -0.28
N PRO A 34 0.56 5.87 0.47
CA PRO A 34 -0.79 6.25 0.87
C PRO A 34 -1.62 6.70 -0.34
N LEU A 35 -2.81 6.13 -0.51
CA LEU A 35 -3.81 6.59 -1.48
C LEU A 35 -4.86 7.50 -0.82
N GLN A 36 -5.22 7.17 0.41
CA GLN A 36 -6.07 7.96 1.30
C GLN A 36 -5.55 7.85 2.73
N TYR A 37 -6.20 8.53 3.67
CA TYR A 37 -5.82 8.47 5.08
C TYR A 37 -5.75 7.04 5.63
N SER A 38 -6.67 6.15 5.21
CA SER A 38 -6.77 4.77 5.69
C SER A 38 -6.56 3.70 4.61
N VAL A 39 -6.08 4.10 3.42
CA VAL A 39 -5.94 3.21 2.27
C VAL A 39 -4.55 3.39 1.64
N PHE A 40 -3.87 2.27 1.41
CA PHE A 40 -2.51 2.21 0.91
C PHE A 40 -2.37 1.24 -0.25
N LEU A 41 -1.48 1.57 -1.18
CA LEU A 41 -1.00 0.67 -2.22
C LEU A 41 0.34 0.09 -1.78
N VAL A 42 0.41 -1.22 -1.61
CA VAL A 42 1.63 -1.96 -1.26
C VAL A 42 2.04 -2.80 -2.46
N VAL A 43 3.31 -2.75 -2.86
CA VAL A 43 3.84 -3.56 -3.97
C VAL A 43 4.96 -4.44 -3.42
N GLY A 44 4.76 -5.74 -3.45
CA GLY A 44 5.72 -6.68 -2.84
C GLY A 44 5.45 -8.13 -3.18
N THR A 45 6.30 -9.01 -2.65
CA THR A 45 6.08 -10.47 -2.70
C THR A 45 5.10 -10.88 -1.61
N SER A 46 4.65 -12.14 -1.61
CA SER A 46 3.84 -12.65 -0.49
C SER A 46 4.61 -12.57 0.84
N ARG A 47 5.93 -12.81 0.81
CA ARG A 47 6.79 -12.69 2.00
C ARG A 47 6.82 -11.26 2.55
N THR A 48 6.96 -10.27 1.67
CA THR A 48 6.93 -8.86 2.08
C THR A 48 5.59 -8.50 2.74
N LEU A 49 4.50 -9.07 2.23
CA LEU A 49 3.19 -8.88 2.82
C LEU A 49 3.06 -9.58 4.18
N ASP A 50 3.56 -10.81 4.32
CA ASP A 50 3.55 -11.56 5.57
C ASP A 50 4.37 -10.84 6.66
N GLU A 51 5.53 -10.27 6.30
CA GLU A 51 6.36 -9.45 7.19
C GLU A 51 5.59 -8.19 7.66
N LEU A 52 4.93 -7.48 6.74
CA LEU A 52 4.08 -6.32 7.08
C LEU A 52 2.93 -6.71 8.01
N LEU A 53 2.21 -7.80 7.72
CA LEU A 53 1.09 -8.24 8.53
C LEU A 53 1.54 -8.68 9.93
N GLY A 54 2.70 -9.35 10.05
CA GLY A 54 3.29 -9.68 11.34
C GLY A 54 3.62 -8.45 12.19
N GLU A 55 4.21 -7.40 11.58
CA GLU A 55 4.46 -6.14 12.30
C GLU A 55 3.17 -5.43 12.74
N LEU A 56 2.09 -5.57 11.96
CA LEU A 56 0.80 -4.96 12.28
C LEU A 56 0.07 -5.71 13.39
N ASP A 57 0.17 -7.04 13.44
CA ASP A 57 -0.39 -7.87 14.51
C ASP A 57 0.18 -7.49 15.90
N ASP A 58 1.44 -7.07 15.98
CA ASP A 58 2.08 -6.55 17.21
C ASP A 58 1.59 -5.15 17.63
N ILE A 59 0.80 -4.49 16.79
CA ILE A 59 0.32 -3.12 17.00
C ILE A 59 -1.18 -3.09 17.30
N ILE A 60 -1.97 -3.89 16.58
CA ILE A 60 -3.44 -3.80 16.60
C ILE A 60 -4.09 -4.52 17.79
N ASN A 61 -5.30 -4.11 18.11
CA ASN A 61 -6.23 -4.89 18.93
C ASN A 61 -7.26 -5.56 18.01
N PRO A 62 -7.21 -6.88 17.79
CA PRO A 62 -8.09 -7.56 16.83
C PRO A 62 -9.59 -7.54 17.22
N LYS A 63 -9.94 -7.07 18.43
CA LYS A 63 -11.33 -6.86 18.85
C LYS A 63 -11.91 -5.51 18.44
N GLU A 64 -11.05 -4.54 18.15
CA GLU A 64 -11.43 -3.14 17.92
C GLU A 64 -10.95 -2.61 16.57
N ASP A 65 -9.94 -3.26 15.99
CA ASP A 65 -9.25 -2.82 14.79
C ASP A 65 -9.45 -3.85 13.67
N ASP A 66 -9.59 -3.38 12.43
CA ASP A 66 -9.70 -4.22 11.23
C ASP A 66 -8.61 -3.82 10.22
N ILE A 67 -7.93 -4.81 9.64
CA ILE A 67 -6.97 -4.63 8.57
C ILE A 67 -7.32 -5.60 7.46
N ARG A 68 -7.49 -5.06 6.24
CA ARG A 68 -7.84 -5.83 5.06
C ARG A 68 -6.82 -5.60 3.97
N VAL A 69 -6.46 -6.69 3.31
CA VAL A 69 -5.55 -6.67 2.17
C VAL A 69 -6.20 -7.38 1.01
N TYR A 70 -6.23 -6.71 -0.13
CA TYR A 70 -6.78 -7.23 -1.38
C TYR A 70 -5.67 -7.31 -2.42
N PRO A 71 -5.34 -8.51 -2.93
CA PRO A 71 -4.41 -8.61 -4.05
C PRO A 71 -5.03 -7.97 -5.29
N LEU A 72 -4.25 -7.16 -5.98
CA LEU A 72 -4.63 -6.52 -7.23
C LEU A 72 -3.94 -7.22 -8.40
N PRO A 73 -4.55 -7.25 -9.60
CA PRO A 73 -3.85 -7.67 -10.80
C PRO A 73 -2.71 -6.68 -11.12
N LEU A 74 -1.72 -7.10 -11.90
CA LEU A 74 -0.60 -6.22 -12.27
C LEU A 74 -1.04 -5.04 -13.15
N GLN A 75 -2.10 -5.27 -13.92
CA GLN A 75 -2.78 -4.26 -14.73
C GLN A 75 -4.20 -4.14 -14.19
N PHE A 76 -4.55 -2.97 -13.67
CA PHE A 76 -5.90 -2.62 -13.29
C PHE A 76 -6.21 -1.22 -13.80
N ASP A 77 -7.47 -1.01 -14.18
CA ASP A 77 -7.99 0.33 -14.42
C ASP A 77 -8.33 0.95 -13.08
N ALA A 78 -7.85 2.18 -12.84
CA ALA A 78 -8.12 2.90 -11.62
C ALA A 78 -8.37 4.37 -11.92
N ASP A 79 -9.62 4.75 -11.70
CA ASP A 79 -10.04 6.14 -11.72
C ASP A 79 -10.06 6.69 -10.29
N GLN A 80 -9.59 7.92 -10.13
CA GLN A 80 -9.73 8.65 -8.87
C GLN A 80 -10.78 9.75 -9.02
N TYR A 81 -11.85 9.66 -8.24
CA TYR A 81 -12.88 10.69 -8.15
C TYR A 81 -12.79 11.39 -6.77
N GLY A 82 -12.79 12.72 -6.73
CA GLY A 82 -12.78 13.51 -5.49
C GLY A 82 -11.59 14.48 -5.34
N ARG A 83 -11.36 14.99 -4.13
CA ARG A 83 -10.27 15.96 -3.85
C ARG A 83 -8.90 15.28 -4.01
N GLN A 84 -8.06 15.85 -4.87
CA GLN A 84 -6.68 15.41 -5.13
C GLN A 84 -5.83 15.56 -3.85
N TRP A 85 -5.21 14.48 -3.37
CA TRP A 85 -4.38 14.47 -2.15
C TRP A 85 -2.90 14.80 -2.43
N LEU A 86 -2.52 15.14 -3.66
CA LEU A 86 -1.11 15.37 -3.98
C LEU A 86 -0.57 16.61 -3.25
N PRO A 87 0.68 16.57 -2.74
CA PRO A 87 1.38 17.77 -2.32
C PRO A 87 1.42 18.76 -3.50
N GLY A 88 1.23 20.05 -3.24
CA GLY A 88 1.27 21.07 -4.28
C GLY A 88 2.57 20.98 -5.11
N GLY A 89 2.42 20.97 -6.44
CA GLY A 89 3.54 20.87 -7.39
C GLY A 89 3.69 19.53 -8.12
N ILE A 90 2.78 18.58 -7.91
CA ILE A 90 2.72 17.32 -8.67
C ILE A 90 1.37 17.26 -9.39
N ASP A 91 1.38 17.49 -10.69
CA ASP A 91 0.21 17.23 -11.54
C ASP A 91 0.26 15.78 -12.01
N ILE A 92 -0.67 14.96 -11.54
CA ILE A 92 -0.93 13.67 -12.20
C ILE A 92 -2.00 13.90 -13.25
N PRO A 93 -1.75 13.60 -14.54
CA PRO A 93 -2.79 13.62 -15.56
C PRO A 93 -4.01 12.83 -15.08
N ALA A 94 -5.23 13.31 -15.33
CA ALA A 94 -6.48 12.72 -14.82
C ALA A 94 -6.67 11.22 -15.14
N ASN A 95 -5.85 10.67 -16.05
CA ASN A 95 -5.89 9.31 -16.59
C ASN A 95 -4.66 8.48 -16.17
N ALA A 96 -3.72 9.09 -15.42
CA ALA A 96 -2.39 8.58 -15.07
C ALA A 96 -2.26 8.25 -13.56
N GLY A 97 -3.29 8.57 -12.77
CA GLY A 97 -3.32 8.59 -11.30
C GLY A 97 -2.56 7.47 -10.60
N LEU A 98 -3.14 6.27 -10.68
CA LEU A 98 -2.74 5.13 -9.86
C LEU A 98 -1.93 4.11 -10.67
N THR A 99 -2.22 3.99 -11.97
CA THR A 99 -1.56 3.02 -12.85
C THR A 99 -0.10 3.41 -13.12
N ASP A 100 0.20 4.71 -13.32
CA ASP A 100 1.59 5.15 -13.50
C ASP A 100 2.36 5.14 -12.18
N ALA A 101 1.70 5.48 -11.06
CA ALA A 101 2.28 5.34 -9.72
C ALA A 101 2.62 3.87 -9.44
N LEU A 102 1.72 2.95 -9.78
CA LEU A 102 1.97 1.51 -9.69
C LEU A 102 3.15 1.09 -10.56
N ALA A 103 3.18 1.51 -11.83
CA ALA A 103 4.27 1.17 -12.75
C ALA A 103 5.62 1.68 -12.21
N ALA A 104 5.66 2.91 -11.69
CA ALA A 104 6.84 3.48 -11.05
C ALA A 104 7.25 2.69 -9.79
N MET A 105 6.30 2.28 -8.95
CA MET A 105 6.57 1.48 -7.75
C MET A 105 7.08 0.07 -8.08
N VAL A 106 6.49 -0.60 -9.06
CA VAL A 106 6.95 -1.92 -9.54
C VAL A 106 8.38 -1.81 -10.09
N ASN A 107 8.67 -0.79 -10.88
CA ASN A 107 10.02 -0.54 -11.41
C ASN A 107 11.04 -0.27 -10.29
N ALA A 108 10.68 0.54 -9.29
CA ALA A 108 11.55 0.81 -8.15
C ALA A 108 11.84 -0.45 -7.31
N GLN A 109 10.87 -1.35 -7.16
CA GLN A 109 11.08 -2.62 -6.44
C GLN A 109 11.90 -3.63 -7.26
N ASN A 110 11.71 -3.71 -8.58
CA ASN A 110 12.55 -4.54 -9.44
C ASN A 110 14.03 -4.10 -9.43
N ILE A 111 14.30 -2.80 -9.38
CA ILE A 111 15.67 -2.26 -9.24
C ILE A 111 16.30 -2.65 -7.90
N ARG A 112 15.51 -2.73 -6.82
CA ARG A 112 16.00 -3.15 -5.49
C ARG A 112 16.30 -4.65 -5.42
N VAL A 113 15.52 -5.48 -6.10
CA VAL A 113 15.71 -6.94 -6.13
C VAL A 113 16.85 -7.36 -7.07
N GLY A 114 17.09 -6.64 -8.18
CA GLY A 114 18.13 -6.94 -9.18
C GLY A 114 19.57 -6.56 -8.81
N ARG A 115 19.85 -6.26 -7.53
CA ARG A 115 21.18 -5.87 -7.04
C ARG A 115 21.87 -6.95 -6.20
N THR A 116 21.44 -8.20 -6.33
CA THR A 116 22.05 -9.38 -5.67
C THR A 116 22.68 -10.29 -6.69
#